data_AF-A0A7V4D082-F1
#
_entry.id   AF-A0A7V4D082-F1
#
_cell.length_a   1.000
_cell.length_b   1.000
_cell.length_c   1.000
_cell.angle_alpha   90.00
_cell.angle_beta   90.00
_cell.angle_gamma   90.00
#
_symmetry.space_group_name_H-M   'P 1'
#
loop_
_entity.id
_entity.type
_entity.pdbx_description
1 polymer ?
#
loop_
_entity_poly.entity_id
_entity_poly.type
_entity_poly.pdbx_seq_one_letter_code
_entity_poly.pdbx_strand_id
1 'polypeptide(L)'
;METIIGKEFPKKVIPLIDKAKSSIKIIVFDWRFHDKDMASSIQLFNQSIIRAARRGVKIQVLTNNENIAQLLKNFGIEVRVLHSKKLVHAKLMIIDDYFFILGSHNYSFNAFENNLEVSLILDNHKELKLLIDYFNMLWQF
;
A
#
# COMPACT_ATOMS: atom_id res chain seq x y z
N MET A 1 2.77 11.52 14.14
CA MET A 1 2.08 12.00 12.91
C MET A 1 3.04 12.80 12.03
N GLU A 2 3.13 12.45 10.75
CA GLU A 2 3.94 13.12 9.73
C GLU A 2 3.13 13.31 8.44
N THR A 3 3.25 14.46 7.79
CA THR A 3 2.61 14.73 6.50
C THR A 3 3.50 14.32 5.33
N ILE A 4 2.90 13.78 4.28
CA ILE A 4 3.53 13.45 3.00
C ILE A 4 2.93 14.36 1.93
N ILE A 5 3.78 15.14 1.24
CA ILE A 5 3.36 16.01 0.13
C ILE A 5 3.92 15.50 -1.21
N GLY A 6 3.02 15.18 -2.14
CA GLY A 6 3.36 14.73 -3.51
C GLY A 6 4.47 13.68 -3.53
N LYS A 7 5.57 14.01 -4.21
CA LYS A 7 6.69 13.08 -4.45
C LYS A 7 7.44 12.56 -3.22
N GLU A 8 7.11 13.05 -2.02
CA GLU A 8 7.71 12.56 -0.79
C GLU A 8 7.27 11.13 -0.43
N PHE A 9 6.17 10.62 -1.01
CA PHE A 9 5.55 9.36 -0.59
C PHE A 9 6.53 8.18 -0.56
N PRO A 10 7.25 7.84 -1.65
CA PRO A 10 8.15 6.69 -1.63
C PRO A 10 9.29 6.89 -0.61
N LYS A 11 9.85 8.11 -0.54
CA LYS A 11 10.94 8.45 0.38
C LYS A 11 10.56 8.26 1.85
N LYS A 12 9.32 8.58 2.22
CA LYS A 12 8.83 8.49 3.61
C LYS A 12 8.28 7.11 3.97
N VAL A 13 7.67 6.40 3.02
CA VAL A 13 7.00 5.13 3.27
C VAL A 13 7.91 3.91 3.10
N ILE A 14 8.84 3.91 2.14
CA ILE A 14 9.77 2.78 1.93
C ILE A 14 10.56 2.42 3.20
N PRO A 15 11.11 3.37 3.98
CA PRO A 15 11.81 3.04 5.22
C PRO A 15 10.94 2.34 6.26
N LEU A 16 9.62 2.59 6.27
CA LEU A 16 8.68 1.90 7.15
C LEU A 16 8.42 0.47 6.67
N ILE A 17 8.24 0.29 5.35
CA ILE A 17 8.10 -1.03 4.72
C ILE A 17 9.35 -1.89 4.95
N ASP A 18 10.54 -1.31 4.79
CA ASP A 18 11.80 -2.04 4.98
C ASP A 18 12.05 -2.44 6.44
N LYS A 19 11.48 -1.70 7.40
CA LYS A 19 11.53 -2.03 8.84
C LYS A 19 10.39 -2.90 9.33
N ALA A 20 9.35 -3.13 8.52
CA ALA A 20 8.19 -3.94 8.88
C ALA A 20 8.61 -5.36 9.31
N LYS A 21 8.02 -5.85 10.39
CA LYS A 21 8.39 -7.11 11.05
C LYS A 21 7.32 -8.19 10.98
N SER A 22 6.04 -7.82 11.01
CA SER A 22 4.94 -8.78 11.19
C SER A 22 3.94 -8.73 10.04
N SER A 23 3.41 -7.55 9.69
CA SER A 23 2.38 -7.47 8.66
C SER A 23 2.30 -6.13 7.93
N ILE A 24 1.81 -6.18 6.70
CA ILE A 24 1.42 -5.00 5.91
C ILE A 24 0.04 -5.26 5.32
N LYS A 25 -0.93 -4.42 5.64
CA LYS A 25 -2.29 -4.46 5.07
C LYS A 25 -2.49 -3.27 4.15
N ILE A 26 -2.96 -3.49 2.92
CA ILE A 26 -3.07 -2.45 1.89
C ILE A 26 -4.47 -2.45 1.30
N ILE A 27 -5.11 -1.29 1.23
CA ILE A 27 -6.25 -1.03 0.36
C ILE A 27 -5.79 0.00 -0.65
N VAL A 28 -5.86 -0.34 -1.94
CA VAL A 28 -5.48 0.62 -2.99
C VAL A 28 -6.32 0.43 -4.25
N PHE A 29 -6.75 1.57 -4.81
CA PHE A 29 -7.44 1.61 -6.09
C PHE A 29 -6.51 1.24 -7.25
N ASP A 30 -5.44 2.03 -7.42
CA ASP A 30 -4.52 1.84 -8.53
C ASP A 30 -3.10 1.56 -8.04
N TRP A 31 -2.50 0.52 -8.60
CA TRP A 31 -1.12 0.14 -8.38
C TRP A 31 -0.52 -0.21 -9.74
N ARG A 32 0.65 0.33 -10.07
CA ARG A 32 1.35 0.10 -11.34
C ARG A 32 2.72 -0.55 -11.13
N PHE A 33 3.05 -1.46 -12.05
CA PHE A 33 4.38 -1.98 -12.27
C PHE A 33 4.81 -1.58 -13.69
N HIS A 34 6.03 -1.06 -13.84
CA HIS A 34 6.58 -0.56 -15.09
C HIS A 34 7.96 -1.14 -15.40
N ASP A 35 8.11 -1.90 -16.46
CA ASP A 35 9.33 -2.68 -16.71
C ASP A 35 10.49 -1.86 -17.31
N LYS A 36 10.29 -0.56 -17.56
CA LYS A 36 11.24 0.26 -18.35
C LYS A 36 12.31 0.96 -17.51
N ASP A 37 12.05 1.22 -16.23
CA ASP A 37 12.99 1.91 -15.35
C ASP A 37 12.91 1.37 -13.91
N MET A 38 13.88 0.52 -13.56
CA MET A 38 13.98 -0.09 -12.23
C MET A 38 14.40 0.91 -11.14
N ALA A 39 14.95 2.07 -11.51
CA ALA A 39 15.33 3.13 -10.59
C ALA A 39 14.18 4.12 -10.33
N SER A 40 13.08 4.03 -11.08
CA SER A 40 11.90 4.87 -10.88
C SER A 40 11.31 4.70 -9.48
N SER A 41 10.70 5.76 -8.95
CA SER A 41 10.17 5.79 -7.59
C SER A 41 9.10 4.72 -7.32
N ILE A 42 8.25 4.45 -8.31
CA ILE A 42 7.27 3.35 -8.24
C ILE A 42 7.95 1.98 -8.21
N GLN A 43 9.04 1.76 -8.93
CA GLN A 43 9.74 0.47 -8.89
C GLN A 43 10.52 0.27 -7.59
N LEU A 44 11.15 1.32 -7.06
CA LEU A 44 11.77 1.27 -5.73
C LEU A 44 10.72 0.92 -4.66
N PHE A 45 9.53 1.51 -4.75
CA PHE A 45 8.40 1.16 -3.88
C PHE A 45 7.97 -0.30 -4.04
N ASN A 46 7.75 -0.77 -5.27
CA ASN A 46 7.36 -2.16 -5.55
C ASN A 46 8.39 -3.16 -5.02
N GLN A 47 9.68 -2.89 -5.25
CA GLN A 47 10.76 -3.72 -4.75
C GLN A 47 10.78 -3.76 -3.21
N SER A 48 10.46 -2.67 -2.51
CA SER A 48 10.39 -2.66 -1.05
C SER A 48 9.29 -3.61 -0.51
N ILE A 49 8.13 -3.64 -1.16
CA ILE A 49 7.03 -4.56 -0.84
C ILE A 49 7.47 -6.01 -1.10
N ILE A 50 8.08 -6.29 -2.24
CA ILE A 50 8.58 -7.64 -2.56
C ILE A 50 9.67 -8.07 -1.58
N ARG A 51 10.57 -7.17 -1.17
CA ARG A 51 11.57 -7.45 -0.13
C ARG A 51 10.89 -7.78 1.19
N ALA A 52 9.86 -7.04 1.60
CA ALA A 52 9.12 -7.32 2.83
C ALA A 52 8.46 -8.72 2.79
N ALA A 53 7.80 -9.07 1.69
CA ALA A 53 7.23 -10.40 1.49
C ALA A 53 8.30 -11.50 1.59
N ARG A 54 9.45 -11.32 0.93
CA ARG A 54 10.59 -12.26 0.99
C ARG A 54 11.20 -12.40 2.38
N ARG A 55 11.13 -11.36 3.22
CA ARG A 55 11.53 -11.44 4.64
C ARG A 55 10.53 -12.21 5.51
N GLY A 56 9.38 -12.61 4.97
CA GLY A 56 8.32 -13.31 5.70
C GLY A 56 7.29 -12.39 6.35
N VAL A 57 7.30 -11.09 6.02
CA VAL A 57 6.23 -10.16 6.47
C VAL A 57 4.92 -10.57 5.80
N LYS A 58 3.85 -10.74 6.57
CA LYS A 58 2.53 -11.09 6.03
C LYS A 58 1.93 -9.89 5.31
N ILE A 59 1.80 -9.96 3.98
CA ILE A 59 1.23 -8.86 3.19
C ILE A 59 -0.14 -9.26 2.65
N GLN A 60 -1.14 -8.42 2.92
CA GLN A 60 -2.52 -8.59 2.49
C GLN A 60 -2.98 -7.35 1.72
N VAL A 61 -3.45 -7.54 0.48
CA VAL A 61 -3.82 -6.45 -0.43
C VAL A 61 -5.27 -6.57 -0.89
N LEU A 62 -6.04 -5.49 -0.74
CA LEU A 62 -7.37 -5.31 -1.31
C LEU A 62 -7.26 -4.33 -2.49
N THR A 63 -7.71 -4.78 -3.65
CA THR A 63 -7.74 -3.97 -4.88
C THR A 63 -8.98 -4.28 -5.71
N ASN A 64 -9.26 -3.48 -6.74
CA ASN A 64 -10.24 -3.78 -7.79
C ASN A 64 -9.57 -4.19 -9.12
N ASN A 65 -8.23 -4.32 -9.15
CA ASN A 65 -7.46 -4.60 -10.35
C ASN A 65 -6.96 -6.05 -10.39
N GLU A 66 -7.57 -6.87 -11.23
CA GLU A 66 -7.23 -8.30 -11.43
C GLU A 66 -5.78 -8.53 -11.86
N ASN A 67 -5.27 -7.69 -12.77
CA ASN A 67 -3.91 -7.87 -13.30
C ASN A 67 -2.87 -7.66 -12.19
N ILE A 68 -3.11 -6.67 -11.33
CA ILE A 68 -2.26 -6.43 -10.15
C ILE A 68 -2.39 -7.55 -9.14
N ALA A 69 -3.60 -8.06 -8.91
CA ALA A 69 -3.80 -9.18 -8.02
C ALA A 69 -3.03 -10.42 -8.47
N GLN A 70 -3.10 -10.76 -9.77
CA GLN A 70 -2.34 -11.89 -10.31
C GLN A 70 -0.82 -11.68 -10.19
N LEU A 71 -0.34 -10.47 -10.49
CA LEU A 71 1.09 -10.15 -10.41
C LEU A 71 1.61 -10.26 -8.98
N LEU A 72 0.91 -9.68 -8.00
CA LEU A 72 1.31 -9.70 -6.59
C LEU A 72 1.25 -11.13 -6.01
N LYS A 73 0.26 -11.93 -6.41
CA LYS A 73 0.19 -13.37 -6.05
C LYS A 73 1.42 -14.14 -6.52
N ASN A 74 1.98 -13.81 -7.69
CA ASN A 74 3.22 -14.43 -8.18
C ASN A 74 4.45 -14.10 -7.30
N PHE A 75 4.38 -13.04 -6.49
CA PHE A 75 5.39 -12.70 -5.48
C PHE A 75 5.10 -13.26 -4.08
N GLY A 76 4.09 -14.13 -3.95
CA GLY A 76 3.69 -14.73 -2.68
C GLY A 76 2.90 -13.80 -1.76
N ILE A 77 2.32 -12.72 -2.30
CA ILE A 77 1.50 -11.76 -1.54
C ILE A 77 0.04 -12.20 -1.58
N GLU A 78 -0.65 -12.16 -0.43
CA GLU A 78 -2.09 -12.44 -0.36
C GLU A 78 -2.86 -11.26 -0.96
N VAL A 79 -3.69 -11.53 -1.97
CA VAL A 79 -4.50 -10.49 -2.61
C VAL A 79 -5.94 -10.94 -2.79
N ARG A 80 -6.88 -10.04 -2.46
CA ARG A 80 -8.30 -10.18 -2.78
C ARG A 80 -8.73 -9.05 -3.71
N VAL A 81 -9.51 -9.42 -4.72
CA VAL A 81 -10.14 -8.46 -5.63
C VAL A 81 -11.56 -8.25 -5.18
N LEU A 82 -11.90 -7.00 -4.86
CA LEU A 82 -13.23 -6.63 -4.39
C LEU A 82 -14.18 -6.49 -5.58
N HIS A 83 -14.89 -7.58 -5.89
CA HIS A 83 -15.94 -7.61 -6.91
C HIS A 83 -17.24 -7.00 -6.37
N SER A 84 -17.31 -5.67 -6.34
CA SER A 84 -18.53 -4.97 -5.98
C SER A 84 -18.83 -3.86 -6.98
N LYS A 85 -20.09 -3.43 -7.06
CA LYS A 85 -20.46 -2.21 -7.81
C LYS A 85 -19.82 -0.94 -7.20
N LYS A 86 -19.26 -1.02 -5.99
CA LYS A 86 -18.58 0.09 -5.32
C LYS A 86 -17.10 0.08 -5.69
N LEU A 87 -16.60 1.26 -6.07
CA LEU A 87 -15.20 1.47 -6.39
C LEU A 87 -14.36 1.42 -5.10
N VAL A 88 -13.26 0.66 -5.11
CA VAL A 88 -12.23 0.78 -4.08
C VAL A 88 -11.52 2.11 -4.30
N HIS A 89 -11.90 3.17 -3.59
CA HIS A 89 -11.25 4.48 -3.74
C HIS A 89 -10.27 4.81 -2.59
N ALA A 90 -10.26 4.02 -1.52
CA ALA A 90 -9.33 4.20 -0.40
C ALA A 90 -7.88 3.93 -0.81
N LYS A 91 -6.95 4.64 -0.16
CA LYS A 91 -5.51 4.36 -0.20
C LYS A 91 -5.04 4.33 1.25
N LEU A 92 -4.97 3.12 1.78
CA LEU A 92 -4.65 2.84 3.16
C LEU A 92 -3.54 1.79 3.18
N MET A 93 -2.50 2.05 3.97
CA MET A 93 -1.50 1.05 4.32
C MET A 93 -1.41 1.00 5.84
N ILE A 94 -1.48 -0.19 6.42
CA ILE A 94 -1.24 -0.42 7.86
C ILE A 94 0.00 -1.31 7.96
N ILE A 95 0.97 -0.89 8.77
CA ILE A 95 2.23 -1.62 8.96
C ILE A 95 2.34 -2.01 10.43
N ASP A 96 2.58 -3.31 10.65
CA ASP A 96 2.77 -3.96 11.95
C ASP A 96 1.66 -3.68 12.97
N ASP A 97 0.44 -3.39 12.50
CA ASP A 97 -0.69 -2.96 13.34
C ASP A 97 -0.28 -1.84 14.32
N TYR A 98 0.55 -0.92 13.84
CA TYR A 98 1.09 0.20 14.64
C TYR A 98 1.14 1.51 13.85
N PHE A 99 1.67 1.47 12.62
CA PHE A 99 1.64 2.61 11.71
C PHE A 99 0.47 2.47 10.75
N PHE A 100 -0.12 3.59 10.34
CA PHE A 100 -0.90 3.64 9.13
C PHE A 100 -0.60 4.87 8.28
N ILE A 101 -0.72 4.69 6.97
CA ILE A 101 -0.62 5.74 5.96
C ILE A 101 -1.97 5.85 5.29
N LEU A 102 -2.55 7.06 5.30
CA LEU A 102 -3.86 7.35 4.73
C LEU A 102 -3.81 8.65 3.93
N GLY A 103 -4.41 8.65 2.73
CA GLY A 103 -4.60 9.88 1.95
C GLY A 103 -4.96 9.59 0.50
N SER A 104 -4.46 10.42 -0.42
CA SER A 104 -4.87 10.39 -1.83
C SER A 104 -3.96 9.57 -2.75
N HIS A 105 -2.71 9.31 -2.36
CA HIS A 105 -1.71 8.64 -3.20
C HIS A 105 -2.11 7.21 -3.59
N ASN A 106 -2.38 7.00 -4.87
CA ASN A 106 -2.29 5.68 -5.49
C ASN A 106 -0.82 5.26 -5.64
N TYR A 107 -0.56 4.00 -6.01
CA TYR A 107 0.79 3.51 -6.23
C TYR A 107 1.12 3.52 -7.71
N SER A 108 1.43 4.69 -8.25
CA SER A 108 1.80 4.88 -9.65
C SER A 108 2.90 5.92 -9.79
N PHE A 109 3.61 5.89 -10.92
CA PHE A 109 4.62 6.92 -11.20
C PHE A 109 4.03 8.33 -11.15
N ASN A 110 2.84 8.55 -11.74
CA ASN A 110 2.20 9.86 -11.72
C ASN A 110 1.83 10.30 -10.31
N ALA A 111 1.28 9.41 -9.47
CA ALA A 111 0.97 9.75 -8.07
C ALA A 111 2.24 10.10 -7.27
N PHE A 112 3.37 9.47 -7.58
CA PHE A 112 4.64 9.68 -6.89
C PHE A 112 5.51 10.81 -7.47
N GLU A 113 5.21 11.36 -8.65
CA GLU A 113 6.06 12.39 -9.26
C GLU A 113 5.30 13.63 -9.74
N ASN A 114 4.09 13.46 -10.26
CA ASN A 114 3.41 14.48 -11.08
C ASN A 114 2.12 15.01 -10.45
N ASN A 115 1.38 14.16 -9.73
CA ASN A 115 0.10 14.54 -9.15
C ASN A 115 0.29 15.41 -7.90
N LEU A 116 -0.72 16.25 -7.64
CA LEU A 116 -0.85 16.99 -6.38
C LEU A 116 -1.55 16.10 -5.36
N GLU A 117 -0.75 15.41 -4.55
CA GLU A 117 -1.23 14.40 -3.61
C GLU A 117 -0.85 14.77 -2.16
N VAL A 118 -1.67 14.33 -1.20
CA VAL A 118 -1.39 14.48 0.23
C VAL A 118 -1.77 13.23 0.99
N SER A 119 -0.90 12.83 1.92
CA SER A 119 -1.15 11.73 2.84
C SER A 119 -0.58 12.04 4.22
N LEU A 120 -1.04 11.29 5.22
CA LEU A 120 -0.52 11.34 6.57
C LEU A 120 0.01 9.96 6.96
N ILE A 121 1.13 9.94 7.68
CA ILE A 121 1.63 8.80 8.43
C ILE A 121 1.26 9.04 9.89
N LEU A 122 0.57 8.09 10.51
CA LEU A 122 0.25 8.12 11.93
C LEU A 122 0.75 6.84 12.61
N ASP A 123 1.18 7.00 13.85
CA ASP A 123 1.74 5.97 14.73
C ASP A 123 0.98 5.94 16.05
N ASN A 124 0.71 4.75 16.58
CA ASN A 124 0.01 4.55 17.86
C ASN A 124 -1.24 5.45 18.04
N HIS A 125 -2.01 5.63 16.95
CA HIS A 125 -3.10 6.58 16.91
C HIS A 125 -4.45 5.88 17.15
N LYS A 126 -5.38 6.57 17.83
CA LYS A 126 -6.68 6.00 18.25
C LYS A 126 -7.53 5.41 17.11
N GLU A 127 -7.36 5.93 15.90
CA GLU A 127 -8.11 5.48 14.71
C GLU A 127 -7.63 4.15 14.13
N LEU A 128 -6.46 3.66 14.56
CA LEU A 128 -5.84 2.47 14.00
C LEU A 128 -6.76 1.23 14.11
N LYS A 129 -7.41 1.07 15.27
CA LYS A 129 -8.34 -0.04 15.48
C LYS A 129 -9.49 -0.01 14.46
N LEU A 130 -10.09 1.16 14.24
CA LEU A 130 -11.18 1.34 13.29
C LEU A 130 -10.74 1.01 11.85
N LEU A 131 -9.53 1.41 11.47
CA LEU A 131 -8.97 1.13 10.14
C LEU A 131 -8.65 -0.37 9.94
N ILE A 132 -8.14 -1.04 10.97
CA ILE A 132 -7.94 -2.50 10.97
C ILE A 132 -9.28 -3.22 10.86
N ASP A 133 -10.27 -2.82 11.64
CA ASP A 133 -11.62 -3.41 11.63
C ASP A 133 -12.27 -3.24 10.24
N TYR A 134 -12.15 -2.07 9.63
CA TYR A 134 -12.62 -1.81 8.27
C TYR A 134 -11.91 -2.70 7.24
N PHE A 135 -10.58 -2.83 7.32
CA PHE A 135 -9.82 -3.74 6.46
C PHE A 135 -10.30 -5.18 6.62
N ASN A 136 -10.41 -5.66 7.86
CA ASN A 136 -10.81 -7.03 8.17
C ASN A 136 -12.23 -7.34 7.67
N MET A 137 -13.16 -6.40 7.82
CA MET A 137 -14.51 -6.51 7.27
C MET A 137 -14.48 -6.68 5.76
N LEU A 138 -13.72 -5.84 5.04
CA LEU A 138 -13.56 -5.98 3.59
C LEU A 138 -12.84 -7.27 3.19
N TRP A 139 -11.88 -7.72 4.00
CA TRP A 139 -11.13 -8.95 3.79
C TRP A 139 -11.95 -10.22 3.98
N GLN A 140 -13.16 -10.16 4.53
CA GLN A 140 -14.03 -11.33 4.61
C GLN A 140 -14.78 -11.60 3.30
N PHE A 141 -14.97 -10.57 2.47
CA PHE A 141 -15.58 -10.66 1.15
C PHE A 141 -14.55 -11.07 0.08
#